data_AF-X1QGG9-F1
#
_entry.id   AF-X1QGG9-F1
#
_cell.length_a   1.000
_cell.length_b   1.000
_cell.length_c   1.000
_cell.angle_alpha   90.00
_cell.angle_beta   90.00
_cell.angle_gamma   90.00
#
_symmetry.space_group_name_H-M   'P 1'
#
loop_
_entity.id
_entity.type
_entity.pdbx_description
1 polymer ?
#
loop_
_entity_poly.entity_id
_entity_poly.type
_entity_poly.pdbx_seq_one_letter_code
_entity_poly.pdbx_strand_id
1 'polypeptide(L)'
;MPQLSKTSPGSSPAGKASGSKAVARGRKGRWTAFIIASVVVVLILIIVGVFYYFSEDARYNRRTIITVDDTSINMDYFVRRAWLAGADPFEMLEALTNELLIRIAAPQYVDEVSPEDIDQELRRIARGESETISESEFKEWYRQLLNEIDLSDSE
;
A
#
# COMPACT_ATOMS: atom_id res chain seq x y z
N MET A 1 -56.95 -40.04 70.85
CA MET A 1 -57.96 -40.37 69.82
C MET A 1 -58.90 -39.16 69.64
N PRO A 2 -59.49 -38.98 68.45
CA PRO A 2 -59.54 -37.75 67.61
C PRO A 2 -60.72 -36.81 67.96
N GLN A 3 -60.80 -35.57 67.44
CA GLN A 3 -61.41 -35.14 66.15
C GLN A 3 -61.02 -33.66 65.89
N LEU A 4 -60.47 -33.24 64.72
CA LEU A 4 -61.17 -32.72 63.51
C LEU A 4 -62.31 -31.73 63.82
N SER A 5 -62.54 -30.59 63.18
CA SER A 5 -61.92 -29.71 62.17
C SER A 5 -62.93 -28.57 61.95
N LYS A 6 -62.49 -27.34 61.62
CA LYS A 6 -63.11 -26.47 60.58
C LYS A 6 -62.51 -25.06 60.57
N THR A 7 -62.29 -24.61 59.35
CA THR A 7 -61.65 -23.40 58.85
C THR A 7 -62.48 -22.13 59.06
N SER A 8 -61.81 -21.03 59.38
CA SER A 8 -62.37 -19.67 59.51
C SER A 8 -62.05 -18.82 58.27
N PRO A 9 -62.97 -17.95 57.78
CA PRO A 9 -62.76 -17.14 56.58
C PRO A 9 -62.33 -15.70 56.90
N GLY A 10 -61.76 -15.02 55.89
CA GLY A 10 -61.84 -13.57 55.73
C GLY A 10 -60.62 -12.77 56.17
N SER A 11 -59.66 -12.60 55.26
CA SER A 11 -58.51 -11.69 55.42
C SER A 11 -58.69 -10.41 54.59
N SER A 12 -58.57 -9.26 55.25
CA SER A 12 -58.02 -7.98 54.75
C SER A 12 -58.01 -6.96 55.90
N PRO A 13 -57.17 -5.91 55.93
CA PRO A 13 -56.21 -5.44 54.92
C PRO A 13 -54.80 -5.08 55.45
N ALA A 14 -53.96 -4.59 54.53
CA ALA A 14 -52.84 -3.64 54.70
C ALA A 14 -51.52 -4.12 55.33
N GLY A 15 -50.56 -4.39 54.46
CA GLY A 15 -49.12 -4.35 54.76
C GLY A 15 -48.34 -4.00 53.50
N LYS A 16 -47.95 -2.73 53.34
CA LYS A 16 -46.96 -2.32 52.33
C LYS A 16 -45.61 -2.93 52.69
N ALA A 17 -45.01 -3.68 51.76
CA ALA A 17 -43.56 -3.86 51.72
C ALA A 17 -43.10 -3.66 50.27
N SER A 18 -42.26 -2.62 50.12
CA SER A 18 -41.53 -2.25 48.91
C SER A 18 -40.64 -3.40 48.45
N GLY A 19 -40.53 -3.63 47.14
CA GLY A 19 -39.66 -4.68 46.62
C GLY A 19 -39.47 -4.68 45.11
N SER A 20 -38.42 -3.99 44.67
CA SER A 20 -37.68 -4.27 43.43
C SER A 20 -38.39 -4.03 42.09
N LYS A 21 -38.55 -2.75 41.72
CA LYS A 21 -38.50 -2.33 40.31
C LYS A 21 -37.41 -1.28 40.13
N ALA A 22 -36.16 -1.69 40.30
CA ALA A 22 -35.01 -0.90 39.89
C ALA A 22 -33.86 -1.86 39.59
N VAL A 23 -32.95 -1.47 38.69
CA VAL A 23 -31.75 -2.22 38.28
C VAL A 23 -31.93 -3.24 37.15
N ALA A 24 -32.55 -2.82 36.03
CA ALA A 24 -32.32 -3.50 34.75
C ALA A 24 -32.09 -2.56 33.55
N ARG A 25 -31.99 -1.24 33.76
CA ARG A 25 -31.78 -0.26 32.66
C ARG A 25 -30.34 0.23 32.49
N GLY A 26 -29.41 -0.09 33.40
CA GLY A 26 -28.03 0.43 33.37
C GLY A 26 -26.97 -0.47 32.73
N ARG A 27 -27.27 -1.74 32.43
CA ARG A 27 -26.27 -2.69 31.89
C ARG A 27 -26.11 -2.58 30.37
N LYS A 28 -27.20 -2.39 29.63
CA LYS A 28 -27.18 -2.48 28.15
C LYS A 28 -26.34 -1.36 27.51
N GLY A 29 -26.49 -0.11 27.96
CA GLY A 29 -25.73 1.03 27.43
C GLY A 29 -24.23 1.01 27.75
N ARG A 30 -23.85 0.48 28.91
CA ARG A 30 -22.43 0.32 29.29
C ARG A 30 -21.74 -0.72 28.41
N TRP A 31 -22.40 -1.86 28.15
CA TRP A 31 -21.87 -2.88 27.24
C TRP A 31 -21.75 -2.38 25.79
N THR A 32 -22.73 -1.63 25.30
CA THR A 32 -22.63 -1.00 23.98
C THR A 32 -21.48 0.01 23.91
N ALA A 33 -21.27 0.83 24.95
CA ALA A 33 -20.13 1.75 25.02
C ALA A 33 -18.78 1.01 25.05
N PHE A 34 -18.68 -0.12 25.75
CA PHE A 34 -17.48 -0.97 25.73
C PHE A 34 -17.21 -1.57 24.36
N ILE A 35 -18.25 -2.02 23.64
CA ILE A 35 -18.11 -2.55 22.28
C ILE A 35 -17.64 -1.44 21.33
N ILE A 36 -18.26 -0.25 21.39
CA ILE A 36 -17.87 0.89 20.56
C ILE A 36 -16.42 1.30 20.86
N ALA A 37 -16.05 1.42 22.15
CA ALA A 37 -14.69 1.74 22.55
C ALA A 37 -13.68 0.70 22.03
N SER A 38 -14.01 -0.58 22.11
CA SER A 38 -13.18 -1.66 21.57
C SER A 38 -13.00 -1.54 20.06
N VAL A 39 -14.06 -1.29 19.30
CA VAL A 39 -14.00 -1.09 17.84
C VAL A 39 -13.13 0.12 17.49
N VAL A 40 -13.28 1.23 18.22
CA VAL A 40 -12.45 2.42 18.00
C VAL A 40 -10.98 2.13 18.26
N VAL A 41 -10.65 1.41 19.34
CA VAL A 41 -9.27 1.02 19.63
C VAL A 41 -8.70 0.11 18.54
N VAL A 42 -9.47 -0.87 18.04
CA VAL A 42 -9.05 -1.73 16.93
C VAL A 42 -8.80 -0.92 15.66
N LEU A 43 -9.69 0.02 15.31
CA LEU A 43 -9.50 0.89 14.15
C LEU A 43 -8.24 1.76 14.28
N ILE A 44 -7.98 2.31 15.46
CA ILE A 44 -6.76 3.08 15.72
C ILE A 44 -5.52 2.18 15.55
N LEU A 45 -5.53 0.96 16.08
CA LEU A 45 -4.42 0.02 15.93
C LEU A 45 -4.19 -0.38 14.46
N ILE A 46 -5.25 -0.55 13.66
CA ILE A 46 -5.14 -0.80 12.22
C ILE A 46 -4.50 0.42 11.54
N ILE A 47 -4.98 1.63 11.81
CA ILE A 47 -4.44 2.86 11.20
C ILE A 47 -2.95 3.03 11.56
N VAL A 48 -2.60 2.85 12.84
CA VAL A 48 -1.22 2.95 13.32
C VAL A 48 -0.35 1.84 12.71
N GLY A 49 -0.84 0.60 12.66
CA GLY A 49 -0.13 -0.52 12.06
C GLY A 49 0.14 -0.31 10.57
N VAL A 50 -0.88 0.15 9.82
CA VAL A 50 -0.74 0.52 8.41
C VAL A 50 0.27 1.65 8.25
N PHE A 51 0.17 2.72 9.04
CA PHE A 51 1.11 3.84 8.97
C PHE A 51 2.54 3.39 9.26
N TYR A 52 2.75 2.57 10.29
CA TYR A 52 4.06 2.04 10.66
C TYR A 52 4.64 1.17 9.53
N TYR A 53 3.84 0.25 9.00
CA TYR A 53 4.21 -0.63 7.89
C TYR A 53 4.66 0.17 6.65
N PHE A 54 3.84 1.12 6.19
CA PHE A 54 4.19 1.97 5.04
C PHE A 54 5.39 2.89 5.32
N SER A 55 5.58 3.33 6.57
CA SER A 55 6.71 4.17 6.94
C SER A 55 8.06 3.42 6.95
N GLU A 56 8.05 2.13 7.32
CA GLU A 56 9.24 1.28 7.26
C GLU A 56 9.58 0.87 5.83
N ASP A 57 8.58 0.50 5.03
CA ASP A 57 8.76 0.22 3.59
C ASP A 57 9.32 1.46 2.86
N ALA A 58 8.79 2.65 3.16
CA ALA A 58 9.32 3.90 2.61
C ALA A 58 10.79 4.13 3.01
N ARG A 59 11.21 3.70 4.20
CA ARG A 59 12.60 3.82 4.65
C ARG A 59 13.51 2.79 3.99
N TYR A 60 13.03 1.58 3.72
CA TYR A 60 13.79 0.53 3.03
C TYR A 60 13.97 0.87 1.54
N ASN A 61 12.90 1.30 0.88
CA ASN A 61 12.90 1.64 -0.55
C ASN A 61 13.78 2.86 -0.86
N ARG A 62 13.93 3.79 0.09
CA ARG A 62 14.80 4.96 -0.06
C ARG A 62 16.26 4.73 0.34
N ARG A 63 16.66 3.51 0.70
CA ARG A 63 18.07 3.25 1.00
C ARG A 63 18.89 3.31 -0.28
N THR A 64 19.98 4.06 -0.25
CA THR A 64 20.98 4.03 -1.31
C THR A 64 21.69 2.68 -1.29
N ILE A 65 21.79 2.05 -2.45
CA ILE A 65 22.41 0.72 -2.61
C ILE A 65 23.68 0.76 -3.47
N ILE A 66 23.78 1.72 -4.39
CA ILE A 66 24.95 1.96 -5.22
C ILE A 66 25.27 3.44 -5.12
N THR A 67 26.54 3.75 -4.92
CA THR A 67 27.06 5.12 -4.98
C THR A 67 28.35 5.07 -5.78
N VAL A 68 28.38 5.87 -6.85
CA VAL A 68 29.58 6.08 -7.68
C VAL A 68 29.73 7.59 -7.82
N ASP A 69 30.82 8.13 -7.25
CA ASP A 69 31.05 9.56 -7.09
C ASP A 69 29.82 10.29 -6.49
N ASP A 70 29.25 11.25 -7.21
CA ASP A 70 28.10 12.04 -6.78
C ASP A 70 26.74 11.45 -7.22
N THR A 71 26.74 10.28 -7.88
CA THR A 71 25.50 9.65 -8.34
C THR A 71 25.15 8.45 -7.47
N SER A 72 23.92 8.43 -6.98
CA SER A 72 23.39 7.39 -6.10
C SER A 72 22.15 6.73 -6.68
N ILE A 73 22.09 5.41 -6.58
CA ILE A 73 20.88 4.63 -6.90
C ILE A 73 20.24 4.13 -5.60
N ASN A 74 18.93 4.35 -5.48
CA ASN A 74 18.12 3.89 -4.36
C ASN A 74 17.52 2.51 -4.63
N MET A 75 17.19 1.81 -3.54
CA MET A 75 16.62 0.48 -3.56
C MET A 75 15.34 0.40 -4.39
N ASP A 76 14.47 1.41 -4.34
CA ASP A 76 13.24 1.48 -5.13
C ASP A 76 13.51 1.39 -6.64
N TYR A 77 14.44 2.23 -7.12
CA TYR A 77 14.86 2.22 -8.53
C TYR A 77 15.49 0.88 -8.91
N PHE A 78 16.33 0.32 -8.04
CA PHE A 78 16.96 -0.97 -8.28
C PHE A 78 15.98 -2.13 -8.38
N VAL A 79 15.05 -2.24 -7.42
CA VAL A 79 14.02 -3.29 -7.43
C VAL A 79 13.15 -3.14 -8.67
N ARG A 80 12.80 -1.90 -9.04
CA ARG A 80 12.04 -1.64 -10.26
C ARG A 80 12.79 -2.08 -11.51
N ARG A 81 14.08 -1.74 -11.63
CA ARG A 81 14.91 -2.14 -12.78
C ARG A 81 15.13 -3.65 -12.83
N ALA A 82 15.37 -4.29 -11.69
CA ALA A 82 15.48 -5.75 -11.59
C ALA A 82 14.20 -6.45 -12.05
N TRP A 83 13.03 -5.93 -11.63
CA TRP A 83 11.74 -6.46 -12.03
C TRP A 83 11.48 -6.28 -13.54
N LEU A 84 11.70 -5.07 -14.08
CA LEU A 84 11.51 -4.77 -15.51
C LEU A 84 12.43 -5.59 -16.41
N ALA A 85 13.68 -5.80 -16.00
CA ALA A 85 14.65 -6.56 -16.78
C ALA A 85 14.50 -8.08 -16.64
N GLY A 86 13.74 -8.55 -15.64
CA GLY A 86 13.71 -9.97 -15.27
C GLY A 86 15.07 -10.54 -14.86
N ALA A 87 16.02 -9.68 -14.49
CA ALA A 87 17.40 -10.03 -14.21
C ALA A 87 17.60 -10.43 -12.75
N ASP A 88 18.63 -11.25 -12.49
CA ASP A 88 19.05 -11.53 -11.11
C ASP A 88 19.53 -10.23 -10.42
N PRO A 89 19.26 -10.05 -9.11
CA PRO A 89 19.69 -8.86 -8.39
C PRO A 89 21.19 -8.54 -8.51
N PHE A 90 22.08 -9.53 -8.54
CA PHE A 90 23.52 -9.27 -8.67
C PHE A 90 23.90 -8.82 -10.08
N GLU A 91 23.31 -9.42 -11.12
CA GLU A 91 23.49 -8.97 -12.51
C GLU A 91 22.99 -7.53 -12.68
N MET A 92 21.87 -7.18 -12.05
CA MET A 92 21.33 -5.83 -12.06
C MET A 92 22.25 -4.83 -11.35
N LEU A 93 22.90 -5.21 -10.24
CA LEU A 93 23.89 -4.36 -9.57
C LEU A 93 25.05 -4.02 -10.51
N GLU A 94 25.57 -5.01 -11.23
CA GLU A 94 26.65 -4.81 -12.20
C GLU A 94 26.18 -3.92 -13.37
N ALA A 95 25.02 -4.21 -13.95
CA ALA A 95 24.45 -3.43 -15.04
C ALA A 95 24.27 -1.95 -14.68
N LEU A 96 23.66 -1.67 -13.51
CA LEU A 96 23.46 -0.30 -13.03
C LEU A 96 24.78 0.39 -12.69
N THR A 97 25.76 -0.32 -12.15
CA THR A 97 27.08 0.26 -11.88
C THR A 97 27.77 0.66 -13.18
N ASN A 98 27.71 -0.19 -14.20
CA ASN A 98 28.25 0.12 -15.53
C ASN A 98 27.52 1.30 -16.17
N GLU A 99 26.19 1.38 -16.04
CA GLU A 99 25.38 2.52 -16.50
C GLU A 99 25.84 3.83 -15.84
N LEU A 100 26.08 3.83 -14.53
CA LEU A 100 26.60 4.99 -13.81
C LEU A 100 28.01 5.39 -14.30
N LEU A 101 28.91 4.42 -14.48
CA LEU A 101 30.26 4.68 -14.99
C LEU A 101 30.22 5.29 -16.39
N ILE A 102 29.37 4.75 -17.27
CA ILE A 102 29.15 5.30 -18.61
C ILE A 102 28.61 6.73 -18.50
N ARG A 103 27.63 6.99 -17.62
CA ARG A 103 27.06 8.33 -17.45
C ARG A 103 28.08 9.35 -16.96
N ILE A 104 29.01 8.95 -16.10
CA ILE A 104 30.11 9.80 -15.61
C ILE A 104 31.14 10.07 -16.72
N ALA A 105 31.45 9.06 -17.53
CA ALA A 105 32.47 9.16 -18.58
C ALA A 105 31.94 9.81 -19.87
N ALA A 106 30.67 9.60 -20.22
CA ALA A 106 30.06 9.99 -21.50
C ALA A 106 30.23 11.46 -21.87
N PRO A 107 30.11 12.45 -20.96
CA PRO A 107 30.29 13.87 -21.29
C PRO A 107 31.69 14.22 -21.84
N GLN A 108 32.68 13.33 -21.69
CA GLN A 108 34.01 13.50 -22.30
C GLN A 108 34.07 13.07 -23.77
N TYR A 109 33.07 12.31 -24.25
CA TYR A 109 33.07 11.65 -25.54
C TYR A 109 31.87 12.01 -26.42
N VAL A 110 30.75 12.44 -25.81
CA VAL A 110 29.52 12.81 -26.51
C VAL A 110 28.96 14.11 -25.94
N ASP A 111 28.33 14.90 -26.81
CA ASP A 111 27.56 16.08 -26.42
C ASP A 111 26.30 15.67 -25.66
N GLU A 112 25.68 16.63 -24.97
CA GLU A 112 24.45 16.39 -24.21
C GLU A 112 23.33 15.87 -25.12
N VAL A 113 22.74 14.73 -24.74
CA VAL A 113 21.68 14.07 -25.51
C VAL A 113 20.40 14.91 -25.41
N SER A 114 19.88 15.37 -26.55
CA SER A 114 18.65 16.16 -26.62
C SER A 114 17.39 15.28 -26.63
N PRO A 115 16.21 15.81 -26.24
CA PRO A 115 14.95 15.10 -26.39
C PRO A 115 14.67 14.65 -27.83
N GLU A 116 15.10 15.45 -28.82
CA GLU A 116 14.98 15.14 -30.24
C GLU A 116 15.81 13.91 -30.63
N ASP A 117 17.01 13.76 -30.07
CA ASP A 117 17.85 12.58 -30.29
C ASP A 117 17.18 11.31 -29.74
N ILE A 118 16.51 11.42 -28.59
CA ILE A 118 15.76 10.32 -27.98
C ILE A 118 14.56 9.93 -28.86
N ASP A 119 13.76 10.89 -29.30
CA ASP A 119 12.61 10.62 -30.20
C ASP A 119 13.06 9.98 -31.51
N GLN A 120 14.13 10.50 -32.11
CA GLN A 120 14.69 9.94 -33.34
C GLN A 120 15.14 8.49 -33.16
N GLU A 121 15.78 8.18 -32.02
CA GLU A 121 16.26 6.85 -31.70
C GLU A 121 15.12 5.88 -31.38
N LEU A 122 14.10 6.32 -30.63
CA LEU A 122 12.89 5.54 -30.39
C LEU A 122 12.17 5.21 -31.70
N ARG A 123 12.06 6.17 -32.62
CA ARG A 123 11.51 5.93 -33.97
C ARG A 123 12.38 4.99 -34.79
N ARG A 124 13.70 5.03 -34.61
CA ARG A 124 14.62 4.07 -35.26
C ARG A 124 14.35 2.65 -34.77
N ILE A 125 14.19 2.47 -33.45
CA ILE A 125 13.87 1.18 -32.84
C ILE A 125 12.49 0.70 -33.31
N ALA A 126 11.47 1.56 -33.26
CA ALA A 126 10.10 1.23 -33.65
C ALA A 126 9.99 0.80 -35.13
N ARG A 127 10.80 1.39 -36.02
CA ARG A 127 10.86 1.01 -37.44
C ARG A 127 11.40 -0.40 -37.66
N GLY A 128 12.29 -0.89 -36.81
CA GLY A 128 12.98 -2.16 -37.01
C GLY A 128 13.70 -2.20 -38.36
N GLU A 129 13.32 -3.14 -39.22
CA GLU A 129 13.84 -3.27 -40.59
C GLU A 129 13.09 -2.43 -41.64
N SER A 130 12.03 -1.73 -41.23
CA SER A 130 11.20 -0.92 -42.14
C SER A 130 11.88 0.42 -42.47
N GLU A 131 11.73 0.88 -43.71
CA GLU A 131 12.36 2.13 -44.18
C GLU A 131 11.76 3.38 -43.49
N THR A 132 10.45 3.36 -43.19
CA THR A 132 9.73 4.46 -42.52
C THR A 132 8.67 3.93 -41.56
N ILE A 133 8.26 4.77 -40.60
CA ILE A 133 7.12 4.54 -39.71
C ILE A 133 6.26 5.80 -39.70
N SER A 134 4.94 5.65 -39.80
CA SER A 134 4.02 6.77 -39.66
C SER A 134 3.88 7.19 -38.19
N GLU A 135 3.43 8.43 -37.96
CA GLU A 135 3.21 8.95 -36.60
C GLU A 135 2.18 8.13 -35.82
N SER A 136 1.12 7.65 -36.48
CA SER A 136 0.09 6.81 -35.85
C SER A 136 0.65 5.45 -35.45
N GLU A 137 1.46 4.82 -36.31
CA GLU A 137 2.08 3.53 -36.02
C GLU A 137 3.09 3.66 -34.87
N PHE A 138 3.89 4.73 -34.86
CA PHE A 138 4.81 4.99 -33.76
C PHE A 138 4.08 5.15 -32.43
N LYS A 139 2.98 5.92 -32.39
CA LYS A 139 2.18 6.10 -31.17
C LYS A 139 1.56 4.80 -30.68
N GLU A 140 1.05 3.98 -31.58
CA GLU A 140 0.48 2.68 -31.21
C GLU A 140 1.55 1.73 -30.68
N TRP A 141 2.70 1.67 -31.34
CA TRP A 141 3.86 0.89 -30.88
C TRP A 141 4.33 1.36 -29.51
N TYR A 142 4.49 2.67 -29.32
CA TYR A 142 4.95 3.25 -28.05
C TYR A 142 3.96 2.97 -26.92
N ARG A 143 2.65 3.09 -27.19
CA ARG A 143 1.61 2.71 -26.23
C ARG A 143 1.66 1.23 -25.88
N GLN A 144 1.92 0.36 -26.86
CA GLN A 144 2.04 -1.08 -26.62
C GLN A 144 3.27 -1.39 -25.77
N LEU A 145 4.41 -0.78 -26.08
CA LEU A 145 5.64 -0.90 -25.29
C LEU A 145 5.40 -0.51 -23.83
N LEU A 146 4.81 0.67 -23.59
CA LEU A 146 4.50 1.14 -22.24
C LEU A 146 3.57 0.18 -21.48
N ASN A 147 2.54 -0.35 -22.15
CA ASN A 147 1.64 -1.32 -21.53
C ASN A 147 2.32 -2.66 -21.22
N GLU A 148 3.26 -3.10 -22.07
CA GLU A 148 3.99 -4.35 -21.88
C GLU A 148 4.93 -4.28 -20.66
N ILE A 149 5.58 -3.13 -20.48
CA ILE A 149 6.52 -2.90 -19.37
C ILE A 149 5.85 -2.30 -18.14
N ASP A 150 4.51 -2.18 -18.13
CA ASP A 150 3.69 -1.60 -17.05
C ASP A 150 4.20 -0.23 -16.57
N LEU A 151 4.56 0.63 -17.53
CA LEU A 151 4.98 2.01 -17.30
C LEU A 151 4.01 3.01 -17.92
N SER A 152 3.94 4.19 -17.32
CA SER A 152 3.29 5.36 -17.90
C SER A 152 4.30 6.28 -18.58
N ASP A 153 3.83 7.13 -19.50
CA ASP A 153 4.64 8.11 -20.23
C ASP A 153 5.38 9.12 -19.32
N SER A 154 4.93 9.26 -18.06
CA SER A 154 5.51 10.17 -17.06
C SER A 154 6.59 9.55 -16.17
N GLU A 155 6.87 8.25 -16.33
CA GLU A 155 7.82 7.48 -15.52
C GLU A 155 9.11 7.16 -16.29
#